data_AF-A0A954T7A5-F1
#
_entry.id   AF-A0A954T7A5-F1
#
_cell.length_a   1.000
_cell.length_b   1.000
_cell.length_c   1.000
_cell.angle_alpha   90.00
_cell.angle_beta   90.00
_cell.angle_gamma   90.00
#
_symmetry.space_group_name_H-M   'P 1'
#
loop_
_entity.id
_entity.type
_entity.pdbx_description
1 polymer ?
#
loop_
_entity_poly.entity_id
_entity_poly.type
_entity_poly.pdbx_seq_one_letter_code
_entity_poly.pdbx_strand_id
1 'polypeptide(L)'
;MLLTLATACRAEDKPVRVFVLAGQSNMEGKATVSLLEHQLTDPKTAGQFAHLRPDGKWLERDDVLIRFLDRHGKLTVGYGSPGRIGPELGFGLTVGDRFEEPVLLIKTAWGGRSLYRDFRPPSAGLPSDETLDQLLEQARKRKPDTTREDIVASFGRDYRLMLENIRDTLNRRDELFPGLKGRKTELAGFVWFQGWNDMINADYTAEYASNMAHFIRDVRRDLKVPQLPFVIGQLGVDGVDGKPNPKRDAFKAAQAEPAQLPEFSGNVALVKTDQFWDTEAHAIFLKGWKKHFAEWEKVGSDYPFHYLGSVKTYYGIGTGFGKAMLELIDGKEEPTTFFDPIDRNVEGWTVRVDPALLEGEYREEGELALKALANHLQRITWIVPEQQLAELRKLPIWLEREHPTLGNMQYHPARGWLVAHGHDPRLAKHVHIPRAADLTSRRTWAKHPYVVLHELAHAWHDQGPGFDDPKIKAAWEQAAADGIYEEVLLHTGKKVRHYGLTNQMEYFAESTEAYLGVNDFYPFVRAELAEHDPRMYALLAE
;
A
#
# COMPACT_ATOMS: atom_id res chain seq x y z
N MET A 1 -18.52 -28.89 -27.03
CA MET A 1 -17.67 -27.72 -26.75
C MET A 1 -18.49 -26.78 -25.86
N LEU A 2 -18.36 -26.90 -24.54
CA LEU A 2 -19.01 -25.97 -23.62
C LEU A 2 -18.17 -24.68 -23.60
N LEU A 3 -18.73 -23.57 -24.10
CA LEU A 3 -18.20 -22.24 -23.83
C LEU A 3 -18.64 -21.84 -22.42
N THR A 4 -17.70 -21.78 -21.49
CA THR A 4 -17.86 -21.05 -20.23
C THR A 4 -17.71 -19.56 -20.50
N LEU A 5 -18.85 -18.84 -20.51
CA LEU A 5 -18.89 -17.39 -20.42
C LEU A 5 -18.40 -16.98 -19.03
N ALA A 6 -17.17 -16.49 -18.92
CA ALA A 6 -16.72 -15.77 -17.75
C ALA A 6 -17.41 -14.39 -17.74
N THR A 7 -18.44 -14.23 -16.92
CA THR A 7 -19.00 -12.92 -16.58
C THR A 7 -17.96 -12.13 -15.79
N ALA A 8 -17.41 -11.08 -16.40
CA ALA A 8 -16.64 -10.07 -15.68
C ALA A 8 -17.57 -9.39 -14.65
N CYS A 9 -17.28 -9.58 -13.37
CA CYS A 9 -17.97 -8.91 -12.27
C CYS A 9 -17.60 -7.42 -12.30
N ARG A 10 -18.56 -6.51 -12.39
CA ARG A 10 -18.28 -5.06 -12.38
C ARG A 10 -17.93 -4.61 -10.96
N ALA A 11 -17.11 -3.57 -10.81
CA ALA A 11 -16.78 -2.97 -9.50
C ALA A 11 -18.03 -2.54 -8.68
N GLU A 12 -19.17 -2.33 -9.35
CA GLU A 12 -20.48 -2.04 -8.72
C GLU A 12 -21.07 -3.24 -7.95
N ASP A 13 -20.69 -4.48 -8.30
CA ASP A 13 -21.25 -5.70 -7.70
C ASP A 13 -20.50 -6.15 -6.43
N LYS A 14 -19.25 -5.70 -6.25
CA LYS A 14 -18.42 -6.01 -5.08
C LYS A 14 -18.92 -5.26 -3.82
N PRO A 15 -18.89 -5.89 -2.62
CA PRO A 15 -19.29 -5.24 -1.38
C PRO A 15 -18.30 -4.13 -1.01
N VAL A 16 -18.77 -3.07 -0.35
CA VAL A 16 -17.94 -2.01 0.22
C VAL A 16 -17.04 -2.60 1.31
N ARG A 17 -15.73 -2.38 1.20
CA ARG A 17 -14.74 -2.84 2.19
C ARG A 17 -14.72 -1.91 3.39
N VAL A 18 -15.06 -2.43 4.57
CA VAL A 18 -15.16 -1.63 5.80
C VAL A 18 -13.97 -1.92 6.70
N PHE A 19 -13.25 -0.87 7.10
CA PHE A 19 -12.16 -0.95 8.07
C PHE A 19 -12.46 -0.14 9.32
N VAL A 20 -12.17 -0.71 10.48
CA VAL A 20 -12.33 -0.01 11.77
C VAL A 20 -10.97 0.50 12.24
N LEU A 21 -10.90 1.79 12.58
CA LEU A 21 -9.72 2.43 13.17
C LEU A 21 -10.03 2.84 14.60
N ALA A 22 -9.57 2.06 15.59
CA ALA A 22 -9.92 2.25 17.00
C ALA A 22 -8.70 2.49 17.89
N GLY A 23 -8.91 3.17 19.02
CA GLY A 23 -7.87 3.38 20.01
C GLY A 23 -8.03 4.68 20.80
N GLN A 24 -6.91 5.33 21.10
CA GLN A 24 -6.89 6.57 21.89
C GLN A 24 -6.46 7.80 21.07
N SER A 25 -5.94 8.84 21.74
CA SER A 25 -5.49 10.10 21.13
C SER A 25 -4.53 9.97 19.94
N ASN A 26 -3.68 8.94 19.90
CA ASN A 26 -2.79 8.70 18.75
C ASN A 26 -3.52 8.04 17.57
N MET A 27 -4.61 7.30 17.80
CA MET A 27 -5.53 6.94 16.71
C MET A 27 -6.35 8.16 16.30
N GLU A 28 -6.79 9.00 17.24
CA GLU A 28 -7.49 10.26 16.90
C GLU A 28 -6.68 11.11 15.94
N GLY A 29 -5.35 11.19 16.09
CA GLY A 29 -4.48 11.98 15.24
C GLY A 29 -4.26 13.39 15.78
N LYS A 30 -2.98 13.76 15.90
CA LYS A 30 -2.54 15.00 16.54
C LYS A 30 -1.60 15.85 15.67
N ALA A 31 -1.38 15.51 14.41
CA ALA A 31 -0.60 16.37 13.50
C ALA A 31 -1.48 17.46 12.88
N THR A 32 -1.16 18.73 13.08
CA THR A 32 -1.95 19.84 12.51
C THR A 32 -1.89 19.90 10.99
N VAL A 33 -3.00 20.23 10.34
CA VAL A 33 -3.05 20.42 8.87
C VAL A 33 -2.11 21.55 8.43
N SER A 34 -1.98 22.63 9.21
CA SER A 34 -1.05 23.73 8.92
C SER A 34 0.41 23.29 8.84
N LEU A 35 0.82 22.32 9.66
CA LEU A 35 2.15 21.72 9.58
C LEU A 35 2.33 20.95 8.27
N LEU A 36 1.31 20.19 7.84
CA LEU A 36 1.33 19.50 6.55
C LEU A 36 1.38 20.50 5.39
N GLU A 37 0.65 21.62 5.46
CA GLU A 37 0.72 22.69 4.46
C GLU A 37 2.12 23.26 4.31
N HIS A 38 2.81 23.49 5.42
CA HIS A 38 4.19 23.92 5.38
C HIS A 38 5.07 22.86 4.69
N GLN A 39 4.96 21.60 5.09
CA GLN A 39 5.78 20.49 4.59
C GLN A 39 5.50 20.13 3.13
N LEU A 40 4.35 20.50 2.58
CA LEU A 40 4.06 20.40 1.15
C LEU A 40 4.93 21.34 0.29
N THR A 41 5.42 22.43 0.87
CA THR A 41 6.21 23.45 0.17
C THR A 41 7.69 23.44 0.54
N ASP A 42 8.07 22.75 1.63
CA ASP A 42 9.47 22.60 2.02
C ASP A 42 10.19 21.63 1.06
N PRO A 43 11.30 22.04 0.40
CA PRO A 43 12.04 21.19 -0.54
C PRO A 43 12.45 19.81 0.02
N LYS A 44 12.62 19.67 1.33
CA LYS A 44 12.99 18.40 1.98
C LYS A 44 11.84 17.40 2.07
N THR A 45 10.60 17.88 2.11
CA THR A 45 9.41 17.06 2.39
C THR A 45 8.34 17.13 1.31
N ALA A 46 8.41 18.11 0.41
CA ALA A 46 7.44 18.30 -0.67
C ALA A 46 7.23 17.02 -1.48
N GLY A 47 8.31 16.34 -1.89
CA GLY A 47 8.21 15.07 -2.63
C GLY A 47 7.51 13.93 -1.87
N GLN A 48 7.45 13.99 -0.54
CA GLN A 48 6.77 12.96 0.28
C GLN A 48 5.26 13.17 0.36
N PHE A 49 4.79 14.40 0.14
CA PHE A 49 3.39 14.78 0.38
C PHE A 49 2.70 15.43 -0.82
N ALA A 50 3.42 15.75 -1.90
CA ALA A 50 2.87 16.46 -3.07
C ALA A 50 1.60 15.80 -3.62
N HIS A 51 1.51 14.46 -3.59
CA HIS A 51 0.34 13.69 -4.01
C HIS A 51 -0.91 13.95 -3.16
N LEU A 52 -0.78 14.50 -1.96
CA LEU A 52 -1.90 14.90 -1.10
C LEU A 52 -2.52 16.23 -1.53
N ARG A 53 -1.87 16.97 -2.44
CA ARG A 53 -2.36 18.27 -2.92
C ARG A 53 -2.25 18.42 -4.44
N PRO A 54 -2.85 17.50 -5.25
CA PRO A 54 -2.84 17.63 -6.69
C PRO A 54 -3.52 18.95 -7.09
N ASP A 55 -2.94 19.65 -8.06
CA ASP A 55 -3.49 20.91 -8.60
C ASP A 55 -3.75 22.00 -7.55
N GLY A 56 -3.01 21.98 -6.43
CA GLY A 56 -3.11 22.98 -5.37
C GLY A 56 -4.32 22.83 -4.44
N LYS A 57 -5.11 21.75 -4.57
CA LYS A 57 -6.24 21.42 -3.67
C LYS A 57 -5.97 20.14 -2.91
N TRP A 58 -6.50 20.02 -1.69
CA TRP A 58 -6.39 18.76 -0.95
C TRP A 58 -7.01 17.62 -1.74
N LEU A 59 -6.30 16.50 -1.78
CA LEU A 59 -6.81 15.26 -2.34
C LEU A 59 -8.09 14.86 -1.58
N GLU A 60 -9.16 14.62 -2.33
CA GLU A 60 -10.37 13.98 -1.85
C GLU A 60 -10.53 12.67 -2.63
N ARG A 61 -10.55 11.54 -1.92
CA ARG A 61 -10.74 10.21 -2.54
C ARG A 61 -12.22 9.92 -2.70
N ASP A 62 -12.68 9.78 -3.94
CA ASP A 62 -14.07 9.42 -4.24
C ASP A 62 -14.42 7.97 -3.85
N ASP A 63 -13.41 7.11 -3.85
CA ASP A 63 -13.45 5.68 -3.59
C ASP A 63 -13.19 5.31 -2.12
N VAL A 64 -12.70 6.26 -1.30
CA VAL A 64 -12.45 6.03 0.13
C VAL A 64 -13.25 7.01 0.96
N LEU A 65 -14.19 6.49 1.74
CA LEU A 65 -15.08 7.24 2.61
C LEU A 65 -14.69 7.03 4.07
N ILE A 66 -14.98 8.00 4.92
CA ILE A 66 -14.64 7.94 6.35
C ILE A 66 -15.72 8.59 7.20
N ARG A 67 -15.96 8.02 8.38
CA ARG A 67 -16.67 8.67 9.49
C ARG A 67 -15.79 8.69 10.74
N PHE A 68 -15.71 9.85 11.37
CA PHE A 68 -15.10 10.04 12.69
C PHE A 68 -15.88 11.06 13.51
N LEU A 69 -16.46 10.61 14.63
CA LEU A 69 -17.38 11.40 15.45
C LEU A 69 -18.57 11.88 14.60
N ASP A 70 -18.80 13.18 14.54
CA ASP A 70 -19.83 13.87 13.75
C ASP A 70 -19.39 14.15 12.29
N ARG A 71 -18.08 14.09 12.00
CA ARG A 71 -17.53 14.35 10.66
C ARG A 71 -17.58 13.09 9.80
N HIS A 72 -17.99 13.24 8.55
CA HIS A 72 -18.04 12.17 7.56
C HIS A 72 -17.95 12.72 6.14
N GLY A 73 -17.49 11.88 5.20
CA GLY A 73 -17.36 12.23 3.80
C GLY A 73 -16.26 11.43 3.09
N LYS A 74 -15.76 11.99 1.99
CA LYS A 74 -14.56 11.48 1.30
C LYS A 74 -13.34 11.61 2.19
N LEU A 75 -12.41 10.67 2.05
CA LEU A 75 -11.14 10.74 2.75
C LEU A 75 -10.34 11.93 2.21
N THR A 76 -9.96 12.79 3.14
CA THR A 76 -9.07 13.92 2.93
C THR A 76 -8.42 14.27 4.28
N VAL A 77 -7.69 15.38 4.36
CA VAL A 77 -7.16 15.90 5.63
C VAL A 77 -8.28 16.29 6.59
N GLY A 78 -7.98 16.41 7.88
CA GLY A 78 -8.94 16.92 8.85
C GLY A 78 -9.83 15.87 9.52
N TYR A 79 -9.61 14.57 9.29
CA TYR A 79 -10.22 13.48 10.07
C TYR A 79 -9.36 13.03 11.26
N GLY A 80 -8.37 13.83 11.64
CA GLY A 80 -7.70 13.76 12.92
C GLY A 80 -8.56 14.38 14.03
N SER A 81 -7.95 14.81 15.14
CA SER A 81 -8.56 15.84 16.00
C SER A 81 -8.94 17.09 15.17
N PRO A 82 -9.81 18.00 15.65
CA PRO A 82 -10.21 19.17 14.84
C PRO A 82 -9.00 19.93 14.25
N GLY A 83 -8.98 20.10 12.92
CA GLY A 83 -7.87 20.73 12.19
C GLY A 83 -6.59 19.90 12.10
N ARG A 84 -6.66 18.58 12.31
CA ARG A 84 -5.51 17.67 12.34
C ARG A 84 -5.71 16.45 11.44
N ILE A 85 -4.62 15.76 11.17
CA ILE A 85 -4.58 14.41 10.59
C ILE A 85 -4.14 13.40 11.65
N GLY A 86 -4.48 12.14 11.42
CA GLY A 86 -3.94 10.99 12.11
C GLY A 86 -3.52 9.88 11.16
N PRO A 87 -3.42 8.64 11.68
CA PRO A 87 -3.07 7.48 10.85
C PRO A 87 -4.11 7.18 9.75
N GLU A 88 -5.33 7.71 9.85
CA GLU A 88 -6.40 7.45 8.88
C GLU A 88 -6.03 7.90 7.46
N LEU A 89 -5.24 8.96 7.32
CA LEU A 89 -4.89 9.50 6.00
C LEU A 89 -3.96 8.54 5.25
N GLY A 90 -2.86 8.13 5.88
CA GLY A 90 -1.92 7.16 5.30
C GLY A 90 -2.54 5.77 5.14
N PHE A 91 -3.33 5.32 6.13
CA PHE A 91 -4.02 4.04 6.08
C PHE A 91 -5.01 4.00 4.91
N GLY A 92 -5.88 5.01 4.82
CA GLY A 92 -6.96 5.06 3.84
C GLY A 92 -6.48 5.17 2.40
N LEU A 93 -5.41 5.93 2.15
CA LEU A 93 -4.77 5.94 0.83
C LEU A 93 -4.18 4.58 0.47
N THR A 94 -3.47 3.96 1.42
CA THR A 94 -2.82 2.65 1.19
C THR A 94 -3.83 1.56 0.85
N VAL A 95 -4.93 1.45 1.61
CA VAL A 95 -5.95 0.43 1.33
C VAL A 95 -6.83 0.82 0.14
N GLY A 96 -7.07 2.11 -0.10
CA GLY A 96 -7.82 2.58 -1.26
C GLY A 96 -7.14 2.23 -2.58
N ASP A 97 -5.80 2.30 -2.64
CA ASP A 97 -5.04 1.93 -3.85
C ASP A 97 -5.13 0.42 -4.18
N ARG A 98 -5.57 -0.41 -3.24
CA ARG A 98 -5.65 -1.86 -3.38
C ARG A 98 -6.99 -2.37 -3.90
N PHE A 99 -8.09 -1.69 -3.59
CA PHE A 99 -9.45 -2.16 -3.87
C PHE A 99 -10.09 -1.34 -4.99
N GLU A 100 -10.67 -2.02 -5.97
CA GLU A 100 -11.51 -1.37 -6.99
C GLU A 100 -12.89 -1.00 -6.44
N GLU A 101 -13.37 -1.77 -5.45
CA GLU A 101 -14.59 -1.46 -4.73
C GLU A 101 -14.40 -0.32 -3.71
N PRO A 102 -15.47 0.43 -3.36
CA PRO A 102 -15.37 1.49 -2.38
C PRO A 102 -14.90 0.99 -1.01
N VAL A 103 -14.10 1.81 -0.34
CA VAL A 103 -13.63 1.60 1.03
C VAL A 103 -14.37 2.53 1.99
N LEU A 104 -14.78 2.02 3.15
CA LEU A 104 -15.36 2.80 4.24
C LEU A 104 -14.53 2.63 5.52
N LEU A 105 -13.98 3.73 6.01
CA LEU A 105 -13.27 3.81 7.28
C LEU A 105 -14.23 4.24 8.40
N ILE A 106 -14.32 3.45 9.45
CA ILE A 106 -15.07 3.79 10.67
C ILE A 106 -14.08 4.03 11.78
N LYS A 107 -13.93 5.28 12.21
CA LYS A 107 -12.96 5.66 13.23
C LYS A 107 -13.65 5.81 14.60
N THR A 108 -13.17 5.06 15.58
CA THR A 108 -13.72 5.00 16.95
C THR A 108 -12.60 5.20 17.97
N ALA A 109 -12.13 6.44 18.09
CA ALA A 109 -10.97 6.77 18.91
C ALA A 109 -11.29 7.91 19.88
N TRP A 110 -10.83 7.79 21.12
CA TRP A 110 -11.04 8.80 22.16
C TRP A 110 -9.80 8.99 23.02
N GLY A 111 -9.39 10.23 23.25
CA GLY A 111 -8.26 10.56 24.12
C GLY A 111 -8.41 10.03 25.54
N GLY A 112 -7.28 9.62 26.14
CA GLY A 112 -7.21 9.27 27.57
C GLY A 112 -7.87 7.95 27.96
N ARG A 113 -7.99 7.00 27.02
CA ARG A 113 -8.64 5.69 27.28
C ARG A 113 -7.64 4.55 27.43
N SER A 114 -7.94 3.62 28.32
CA SER A 114 -7.17 2.39 28.53
C SER A 114 -7.88 1.13 28.02
N LEU A 115 -7.10 0.13 27.66
CA LEU A 115 -7.64 -1.21 27.41
C LEU A 115 -8.08 -1.88 28.71
N TYR A 116 -7.33 -1.63 29.80
CA TYR A 116 -7.64 -2.15 31.13
C TYR A 116 -9.04 -1.79 31.64
N ARG A 117 -9.49 -0.55 31.40
CA ARG A 117 -10.76 -0.02 31.95
C ARG A 117 -11.77 0.30 30.86
N ASP A 118 -11.49 1.29 30.03
CA ASP A 118 -12.48 1.89 29.12
C ASP A 118 -12.90 0.92 28.01
N PHE A 119 -11.92 0.26 27.39
CA PHE A 119 -12.10 -0.73 26.33
C PHE A 119 -12.08 -2.17 26.84
N ARG A 120 -12.19 -2.38 28.16
CA ARG A 120 -12.12 -3.72 28.75
C ARG A 120 -13.16 -4.64 28.09
N PRO A 121 -12.72 -5.73 27.45
CA PRO A 121 -13.64 -6.63 26.77
C PRO A 121 -14.44 -7.45 27.80
N PRO A 122 -15.73 -7.76 27.53
CA PRO A 122 -16.57 -8.53 28.45
C PRO A 122 -15.95 -9.85 28.93
N SER A 123 -15.27 -10.59 28.05
CA SER A 123 -14.68 -11.89 28.39
C SER A 123 -13.43 -11.82 29.27
N ALA A 124 -12.84 -10.63 29.47
CA ALA A 124 -11.75 -10.42 30.43
C ALA A 124 -12.24 -10.27 31.89
N GLY A 125 -13.55 -10.35 32.14
CA GLY A 125 -14.14 -10.18 33.47
C GLY A 125 -13.92 -8.78 34.05
N LEU A 126 -14.19 -8.61 35.34
CA LEU A 126 -13.84 -7.40 36.08
C LEU A 126 -12.54 -7.63 36.88
N PRO A 127 -11.82 -6.56 37.27
CA PRO A 127 -10.77 -6.66 38.28
C PRO A 127 -11.30 -7.22 39.61
N SER A 128 -10.39 -7.57 40.53
CA SER A 128 -10.78 -8.09 41.84
C SER A 128 -11.61 -7.09 42.65
N ASP A 129 -12.37 -7.60 43.62
CA ASP A 129 -13.15 -6.75 44.51
C ASP A 129 -12.27 -5.73 45.25
N GLU A 130 -11.05 -6.09 45.65
CA GLU A 130 -10.12 -5.15 46.28
C GLU A 130 -9.75 -4.00 45.32
N THR A 131 -9.47 -4.30 44.06
CA THR A 131 -9.19 -3.26 43.06
C THR A 131 -10.40 -2.35 42.83
N LEU A 132 -11.60 -2.92 42.75
CA LEU A 132 -12.84 -2.15 42.58
C LEU A 132 -13.07 -1.20 43.77
N ASP A 133 -12.82 -1.66 44.99
CA ASP A 133 -12.99 -0.86 46.20
C ASP A 133 -11.94 0.27 46.30
N GLN A 134 -10.69 0.01 45.89
CA GLN A 134 -9.65 1.05 45.78
C GLN A 134 -10.02 2.12 44.75
N LEU A 135 -10.54 1.72 43.59
CA LEU A 135 -11.01 2.65 42.55
C LEU A 135 -12.21 3.46 43.02
N LEU A 136 -13.12 2.86 43.79
CA LEU A 136 -14.25 3.54 44.42
C LEU A 136 -13.77 4.60 45.41
N GLU A 137 -12.84 4.27 46.30
CA GLU A 137 -12.28 5.23 47.26
C GLU A 137 -11.63 6.42 46.54
N GLN A 138 -10.84 6.15 45.49
CA GLN A 138 -10.23 7.20 44.68
C GLN A 138 -11.27 8.07 43.95
N ALA A 139 -12.33 7.48 43.40
CA ALA A 139 -13.38 8.22 42.73
C ALA A 139 -14.17 9.12 43.70
N ARG A 140 -14.44 8.64 44.92
CA ARG A 140 -15.12 9.40 45.97
C ARG A 140 -14.35 10.63 46.43
N LYS A 141 -13.02 10.65 46.29
CA LYS A 141 -12.20 11.87 46.53
C LYS A 141 -12.56 13.02 45.59
N ARG A 142 -13.08 12.73 44.40
CA ARG A 142 -13.52 13.75 43.42
C ARG A 142 -15.02 13.92 43.39
N LYS A 143 -15.79 12.83 43.53
CA LYS A 143 -17.25 12.81 43.53
C LYS A 143 -17.76 11.89 44.65
N PRO A 144 -18.03 12.43 45.85
CA PRO A 144 -18.37 11.65 47.04
C PRO A 144 -19.53 10.66 46.88
N ASP A 145 -20.51 10.98 46.04
CA ASP A 145 -21.70 10.15 45.81
C ASP A 145 -21.47 8.98 44.84
N THR A 146 -20.25 8.77 44.35
CA THR A 146 -19.93 7.64 43.44
C THR A 146 -20.23 6.31 44.13
N THR A 147 -20.96 5.43 43.45
CA THR A 147 -21.27 4.09 43.94
C THR A 147 -20.36 3.02 43.35
N ARG A 148 -20.42 1.80 43.89
CA ARG A 148 -19.67 0.67 43.33
C ARG A 148 -20.19 0.30 41.94
N GLU A 149 -21.49 0.41 41.72
CA GLU A 149 -22.12 0.21 40.42
C GLU A 149 -21.60 1.20 39.38
N ASP A 150 -21.36 2.47 39.75
CA ASP A 150 -20.74 3.46 38.85
C ASP A 150 -19.34 3.03 38.40
N ILE A 151 -18.54 2.47 39.33
CA ILE A 151 -17.20 1.97 39.02
C ILE A 151 -17.29 0.78 38.09
N VAL A 152 -18.13 -0.21 38.41
CA VAL A 152 -18.33 -1.40 37.57
C VAL A 152 -18.84 -1.01 36.17
N ALA A 153 -19.82 -0.12 36.09
CA ALA A 153 -20.38 0.35 34.82
C ALA A 153 -19.37 1.11 33.95
N SER A 154 -18.32 1.68 34.56
CA SER A 154 -17.24 2.34 33.82
C SER A 154 -16.37 1.37 33.02
N PHE A 155 -16.29 0.08 33.41
CA PHE A 155 -15.51 -0.91 32.69
C PHE A 155 -16.19 -1.33 31.38
N GLY A 156 -15.42 -1.32 30.29
CA GLY A 156 -15.88 -1.65 28.94
C GLY A 156 -16.88 -0.64 28.35
N ARG A 157 -17.01 0.56 28.93
CA ARG A 157 -17.93 1.58 28.42
C ARG A 157 -17.60 1.96 26.99
N ASP A 158 -16.33 2.22 26.69
CA ASP A 158 -15.90 2.65 25.37
C ASP A 158 -15.79 1.46 24.40
N TYR A 159 -15.60 0.23 24.90
CA TYR A 159 -15.81 -0.99 24.12
C TYR A 159 -17.23 -1.05 23.55
N ARG A 160 -18.24 -0.84 24.40
CA ARG A 160 -19.66 -0.83 23.99
C ARG A 160 -19.96 0.32 23.04
N LEU A 161 -19.45 1.52 23.32
CA LEU A 161 -19.62 2.70 22.46
C LEU A 161 -18.96 2.53 21.09
N MET A 162 -17.80 1.86 21.02
CA MET A 162 -17.15 1.52 19.75
C MET A 162 -18.05 0.62 18.89
N LEU A 163 -18.58 -0.45 19.47
CA LEU A 163 -19.49 -1.35 18.75
C LEU A 163 -20.77 -0.63 18.32
N GLU A 164 -21.30 0.26 19.17
CA GLU A 164 -22.45 1.10 18.84
C GLU A 164 -22.15 2.01 17.64
N ASN A 165 -21.01 2.72 17.64
CA ASN A 165 -20.61 3.59 16.52
C ASN A 165 -20.41 2.83 15.21
N ILE A 166 -19.84 1.62 15.26
CA ILE A 166 -19.69 0.76 14.09
C ILE A 166 -21.07 0.39 13.55
N ARG A 167 -21.98 -0.08 14.41
CA ARG A 167 -23.34 -0.47 14.01
C ARG A 167 -24.16 0.71 13.50
N ASP A 168 -24.10 1.86 14.17
CA ASP A 168 -24.77 3.09 13.76
C ASP A 168 -24.29 3.55 12.37
N THR A 169 -22.97 3.53 12.13
CA THR A 169 -22.41 3.91 10.83
C THR A 169 -22.87 2.97 9.72
N LEU A 170 -22.89 1.66 9.97
CA LEU A 170 -23.36 0.68 8.99
C LEU A 170 -24.88 0.81 8.74
N ASN A 171 -25.68 1.08 9.78
CA ASN A 171 -27.13 1.23 9.66
C ASN A 171 -27.53 2.54 8.94
N ARG A 172 -26.79 3.62 9.16
CA ARG A 172 -27.03 4.94 8.54
C ARG A 172 -26.16 5.20 7.32
N ARG A 173 -25.46 4.18 6.82
CA ARG A 173 -24.50 4.33 5.72
C ARG A 173 -25.10 5.01 4.50
N ASP A 174 -26.32 4.66 4.10
CA ASP A 174 -26.97 5.21 2.91
C ASP A 174 -27.36 6.70 3.09
N GLU A 175 -27.59 7.14 4.34
CA GLU A 175 -27.84 8.53 4.69
C GLU A 175 -26.53 9.33 4.70
N LEU A 176 -25.49 8.78 5.36
CA LEU A 176 -24.18 9.41 5.52
C LEU A 176 -23.38 9.44 4.22
N PHE A 177 -23.56 8.43 3.37
CA PHE A 177 -22.83 8.23 2.12
C PHE A 177 -23.80 7.82 1.01
N PRO A 178 -24.52 8.78 0.39
CA PRO A 178 -25.50 8.48 -0.65
C PRO A 178 -24.96 7.67 -1.83
N GLY A 179 -23.66 7.82 -2.16
CA GLY A 179 -22.99 7.03 -3.20
C GLY A 179 -22.86 5.53 -2.91
N LEU A 180 -23.06 5.11 -1.65
CA LEU A 180 -23.06 3.69 -1.25
C LEU A 180 -24.47 3.09 -1.17
N LYS A 181 -25.52 3.84 -1.52
CA LYS A 181 -26.91 3.43 -1.31
C LYS A 181 -27.19 2.06 -1.94
N GLY A 182 -27.76 1.15 -1.15
CA GLY A 182 -28.09 -0.21 -1.59
C GLY A 182 -26.91 -1.17 -1.80
N ARG A 183 -25.65 -0.72 -1.65
CA ARG A 183 -24.47 -1.61 -1.73
C ARG A 183 -24.42 -2.55 -0.53
N LYS A 184 -23.81 -3.73 -0.66
CA LYS A 184 -23.48 -4.57 0.50
C LYS A 184 -22.19 -4.06 1.16
N THR A 185 -21.98 -4.39 2.43
CA THR A 185 -20.74 -4.08 3.16
C THR A 185 -20.10 -5.35 3.70
N GLU A 186 -18.77 -5.36 3.72
CA GLU A 186 -17.97 -6.43 4.30
C GLU A 186 -16.93 -5.81 5.25
N LEU A 187 -16.94 -6.21 6.53
CA LEU A 187 -15.89 -5.83 7.48
C LEU A 187 -14.59 -6.55 7.11
N ALA A 188 -13.64 -5.78 6.59
CA ALA A 188 -12.40 -6.27 6.00
C ALA A 188 -11.22 -6.28 6.99
N GLY A 189 -11.24 -5.41 8.02
CA GLY A 189 -10.16 -5.38 9.00
C GLY A 189 -10.37 -4.41 10.15
N PHE A 190 -9.56 -4.59 11.18
CA PHE A 190 -9.57 -3.77 12.40
C PHE A 190 -8.15 -3.32 12.76
N VAL A 191 -7.95 -2.03 12.98
CA VAL A 191 -6.69 -1.46 13.45
C VAL A 191 -6.88 -0.92 14.85
N TRP A 192 -6.03 -1.37 15.77
CA TRP A 192 -5.99 -0.93 17.16
C TRP A 192 -4.71 -0.14 17.42
N PHE A 193 -4.85 1.15 17.77
CA PHE A 193 -3.72 1.99 18.15
C PHE A 193 -3.98 2.71 19.47
N GLN A 194 -3.57 2.03 20.54
CA GLN A 194 -3.73 2.46 21.92
C GLN A 194 -2.52 1.99 22.75
N GLY A 195 -2.29 2.63 23.89
CA GLY A 195 -1.41 2.02 24.89
C GLY A 195 -0.77 2.96 25.90
N TRP A 196 -0.75 4.28 25.68
CA TRP A 196 -0.08 5.21 26.60
C TRP A 196 -0.62 5.10 28.04
N ASN A 197 -1.93 5.02 28.19
CA ASN A 197 -2.57 4.99 29.51
C ASN A 197 -2.38 3.65 30.25
N ASP A 198 -2.22 2.55 29.53
CA ASP A 198 -1.88 1.26 30.11
C ASP A 198 -0.37 1.18 30.42
N MET A 199 0.50 1.80 29.61
CA MET A 199 1.95 1.86 29.83
C MET A 199 2.35 2.62 31.12
N ILE A 200 1.63 3.69 31.46
CA ILE A 200 1.96 4.49 32.66
C ILE A 200 1.51 3.83 33.98
N ASN A 201 0.73 2.75 33.93
CA ASN A 201 0.24 2.01 35.09
C ASN A 201 0.71 0.54 35.04
N ALA A 202 1.47 0.10 36.04
CA ALA A 202 2.07 -1.22 36.06
C ALA A 202 1.03 -2.36 36.08
N ASP A 203 -0.08 -2.19 36.81
CA ASP A 203 -1.16 -3.18 36.88
C ASP A 203 -1.85 -3.31 35.51
N TYR A 204 -2.00 -2.20 34.80
CA TYR A 204 -2.64 -2.18 33.49
C TYR A 204 -1.75 -2.83 32.44
N THR A 205 -0.45 -2.56 32.51
CA THR A 205 0.57 -3.22 31.68
C THR A 205 0.57 -4.73 31.92
N ALA A 206 0.47 -5.17 33.18
CA ALA A 206 0.49 -6.59 33.54
C ALA A 206 -0.70 -7.38 32.97
N GLU A 207 -1.88 -6.76 32.83
CA GLU A 207 -3.05 -7.40 32.23
C GLU A 207 -3.17 -7.19 30.71
N TYR A 208 -2.33 -6.35 30.10
CA TYR A 208 -2.55 -5.88 28.73
C TYR A 208 -2.60 -7.02 27.71
N ALA A 209 -1.66 -7.97 27.76
CA ALA A 209 -1.60 -9.09 26.82
C ALA A 209 -2.88 -9.94 26.88
N SER A 210 -3.32 -10.29 28.08
CA SER A 210 -4.55 -11.04 28.31
C SER A 210 -5.78 -10.27 27.82
N ASN A 211 -5.91 -9.01 28.23
CA ASN A 211 -7.03 -8.15 27.83
C ASN A 211 -7.08 -7.96 26.31
N MET A 212 -5.94 -7.84 25.64
CA MET A 212 -5.89 -7.70 24.18
C MET A 212 -6.33 -8.97 23.47
N ALA A 213 -5.95 -10.16 23.97
CA ALA A 213 -6.43 -11.41 23.42
C ALA A 213 -7.96 -11.56 23.58
N HIS A 214 -8.50 -11.22 24.75
CA HIS A 214 -9.95 -11.15 24.96
C HIS A 214 -10.62 -10.12 24.04
N PHE A 215 -9.99 -8.96 23.83
CA PHE A 215 -10.52 -7.88 23.00
C PHE A 215 -10.68 -8.32 21.55
N ILE A 216 -9.66 -8.96 20.98
CA ILE A 216 -9.71 -9.49 19.60
C ILE A 216 -10.84 -10.51 19.46
N ARG A 217 -10.93 -11.48 20.39
CA ARG A 217 -11.99 -12.51 20.38
C ARG A 217 -13.38 -11.91 20.49
N ASP A 218 -13.56 -10.97 21.42
CA ASP A 218 -14.84 -10.34 21.67
C ASP A 218 -15.27 -9.44 20.52
N VAL A 219 -14.37 -8.62 19.95
CA VAL A 219 -14.66 -7.82 18.75
C VAL A 219 -15.10 -8.72 17.59
N ARG A 220 -14.38 -9.82 17.32
CA ARG A 220 -14.74 -10.79 16.29
C ARG A 220 -16.10 -11.42 16.51
N ARG A 221 -16.41 -11.82 17.75
CA ARG A 221 -17.71 -12.36 18.15
C ARG A 221 -18.82 -11.34 17.95
N ASP A 222 -18.65 -10.13 18.48
CA ASP A 222 -19.72 -9.13 18.58
C ASP A 222 -19.99 -8.40 17.25
N LEU A 223 -19.00 -8.38 16.36
CA LEU A 223 -19.14 -7.98 14.95
C LEU A 223 -19.49 -9.15 14.02
N LYS A 224 -19.49 -10.39 14.54
CA LYS A 224 -19.80 -11.64 13.81
C LYS A 224 -18.86 -11.92 12.63
N VAL A 225 -17.57 -11.63 12.80
CA VAL A 225 -16.53 -11.89 11.80
C VAL A 225 -15.37 -12.65 12.48
N PRO A 226 -15.44 -14.00 12.57
CA PRO A 226 -14.51 -14.80 13.39
C PRO A 226 -13.05 -14.77 12.93
N GLN A 227 -12.79 -14.37 11.68
CA GLN A 227 -11.45 -14.27 11.07
C GLN A 227 -11.13 -12.84 10.63
N LEU A 228 -11.68 -11.84 11.32
CA LEU A 228 -11.43 -10.42 11.05
C LEU A 228 -9.93 -10.14 11.23
N PRO A 229 -9.22 -9.75 10.16
CA PRO A 229 -7.82 -9.32 10.25
C PRO A 229 -7.64 -8.20 11.26
N PHE A 230 -6.59 -8.30 12.07
CA PHE A 230 -6.35 -7.36 13.17
C PHE A 230 -4.93 -6.82 13.12
N VAL A 231 -4.76 -5.50 13.12
CA VAL A 231 -3.45 -4.85 13.21
C VAL A 231 -3.34 -4.16 14.57
N ILE A 232 -2.27 -4.46 15.30
CA ILE A 232 -1.93 -3.85 16.59
C ILE A 232 -0.77 -2.87 16.36
N GLY A 233 -0.99 -1.59 16.66
CA GLY A 233 0.09 -0.60 16.69
C GLY A 233 0.84 -0.65 18.01
N GLN A 234 2.07 -1.17 18.01
CA GLN A 234 2.94 -1.15 19.18
C GLN A 234 3.40 0.28 19.46
N LEU A 235 3.37 0.69 20.73
CA LEU A 235 3.81 2.00 21.20
C LEU A 235 5.27 2.25 20.81
N GLY A 236 5.50 3.31 20.02
CA GLY A 236 6.79 3.67 19.44
C GLY A 236 7.33 5.03 19.87
N VAL A 237 6.82 5.59 20.98
CA VAL A 237 7.26 6.91 21.46
C VAL A 237 8.77 6.90 21.76
N ASP A 238 9.44 7.97 21.33
CA ASP A 238 10.89 8.21 21.31
C ASP A 238 11.68 7.51 20.18
N GLY A 239 11.01 6.72 19.33
CA GLY A 239 11.63 6.08 18.17
C GLY A 239 12.57 4.92 18.51
N VAL A 240 13.23 4.38 17.48
CA VAL A 240 14.09 3.19 17.58
C VAL A 240 15.31 3.45 18.48
N ASP A 241 15.88 4.66 18.39
CA ASP A 241 17.05 5.09 19.18
C ASP A 241 16.68 5.73 20.52
N GLY A 242 15.41 5.58 20.94
CA GLY A 242 14.93 6.08 22.22
C GLY A 242 15.71 5.48 23.39
N LYS A 243 16.00 6.29 24.42
CA LYS A 243 16.67 5.79 25.64
C LYS A 243 15.88 4.64 26.25
N PRO A 244 16.54 3.58 26.77
CA PRO A 244 15.86 2.47 27.44
C PRO A 244 14.89 2.97 28.51
N ASN A 245 13.69 2.39 28.53
CA ASN A 245 12.66 2.77 29.49
C ASN A 245 11.92 1.50 29.93
N PRO A 246 12.21 0.96 31.13
CA PRO A 246 11.67 -0.32 31.56
C PRO A 246 10.14 -0.42 31.52
N LYS A 247 9.43 0.69 31.77
CA LYS A 247 7.96 0.72 31.67
C LYS A 247 7.48 0.59 30.24
N ARG A 248 8.10 1.35 29.32
CA ARG A 248 7.78 1.26 27.89
C ARG A 248 8.15 -0.10 27.33
N ASP A 249 9.31 -0.64 27.70
CA ASP A 249 9.83 -1.89 27.17
C ASP A 249 8.96 -3.07 27.63
N ALA A 250 8.57 -3.11 28.91
CA ALA A 250 7.61 -4.08 29.43
C ALA A 250 6.25 -3.97 28.73
N PHE A 251 5.76 -2.75 28.51
CA PHE A 251 4.50 -2.54 27.81
C PHE A 251 4.55 -2.96 26.34
N LYS A 252 5.64 -2.65 25.61
CA LYS A 252 5.85 -3.08 24.23
C LYS A 252 5.87 -4.61 24.12
N ALA A 253 6.47 -5.31 25.09
CA ALA A 253 6.43 -6.76 25.17
C ALA A 253 4.98 -7.26 25.34
N ALA A 254 4.23 -6.71 26.30
CA ALA A 254 2.82 -7.08 26.51
C ALA A 254 1.92 -6.79 25.30
N GLN A 255 2.21 -5.75 24.51
CA GLN A 255 1.50 -5.47 23.25
C GLN A 255 1.81 -6.47 22.13
N ALA A 256 3.00 -7.06 22.15
CA ALA A 256 3.46 -7.98 21.10
C ALA A 256 2.93 -9.40 21.30
N GLU A 257 2.76 -9.83 22.55
CA GLU A 257 2.35 -11.20 22.91
C GLU A 257 1.07 -11.69 22.19
N PRO A 258 -0.03 -10.91 22.10
CA PRO A 258 -1.24 -11.38 21.42
C PRO A 258 -0.98 -11.81 19.99
N ALA A 259 -0.21 -11.04 19.21
CA ALA A 259 0.09 -11.37 17.81
C ALA A 259 0.92 -12.66 17.63
N GLN A 260 1.50 -13.19 18.71
CA GLN A 260 2.29 -14.43 18.71
C GLN A 260 1.48 -15.66 19.14
N LEU A 261 0.21 -15.48 19.55
CA LEU A 261 -0.64 -16.61 19.91
C LEU A 261 -0.92 -17.49 18.68
N PRO A 262 -0.82 -18.83 18.78
CA PRO A 262 -1.01 -19.72 17.62
C PRO A 262 -2.34 -19.53 16.88
N GLU A 263 -3.41 -19.28 17.63
CA GLU A 263 -4.77 -19.00 17.10
C GLU A 263 -4.88 -17.70 16.30
N PHE A 264 -3.91 -16.79 16.41
CA PHE A 264 -3.87 -15.50 15.75
C PHE A 264 -2.82 -15.42 14.63
N SER A 265 -2.04 -16.48 14.44
CA SER A 265 -1.06 -16.59 13.36
C SER A 265 -1.71 -16.35 11.99
N GLY A 266 -1.10 -15.49 11.17
CA GLY A 266 -1.61 -15.12 9.84
C GLY A 266 -2.89 -14.28 9.83
N ASN A 267 -3.44 -13.91 11.00
CA ASN A 267 -4.67 -13.12 11.08
C ASN A 267 -4.56 -11.91 12.03
N VAL A 268 -3.49 -11.82 12.81
CA VAL A 268 -3.15 -10.66 13.64
C VAL A 268 -1.70 -10.26 13.37
N ALA A 269 -1.47 -8.98 13.08
CA ALA A 269 -0.15 -8.42 12.85
C ALA A 269 0.18 -7.34 13.88
N LEU A 270 1.46 -7.21 14.20
CA LEU A 270 2.00 -6.16 15.05
C LEU A 270 2.83 -5.19 14.20
N VAL A 271 2.47 -3.90 14.22
CA VAL A 271 3.25 -2.84 13.56
C VAL A 271 4.01 -2.06 14.63
N LYS A 272 5.35 -2.12 14.56
CA LYS A 272 6.24 -1.33 15.40
C LYS A 272 6.21 0.12 14.92
N THR A 273 5.61 1.03 15.69
CA THR A 273 5.43 2.41 15.23
C THR A 273 6.66 3.31 15.45
N ASP A 274 7.65 2.82 16.19
CA ASP A 274 8.93 3.50 16.44
C ASP A 274 9.74 3.74 15.16
N GLN A 275 9.61 2.87 14.16
CA GLN A 275 10.27 3.00 12.86
C GLN A 275 9.81 4.23 12.05
N PHE A 276 8.66 4.81 12.38
CA PHE A 276 8.13 5.99 11.69
C PHE A 276 8.45 7.30 12.43
N TRP A 277 9.18 7.23 13.53
CA TRP A 277 9.44 8.37 14.39
C TRP A 277 10.26 9.46 13.69
N ASP A 278 9.77 10.70 13.76
CA ASP A 278 10.43 11.86 13.16
C ASP A 278 11.60 12.35 14.03
N THR A 279 12.80 11.92 13.65
CA THR A 279 14.05 12.26 14.35
C THR A 279 14.42 13.74 14.23
N GLU A 280 14.00 14.42 13.16
CA GLU A 280 14.22 15.86 12.96
C GLU A 280 13.37 16.67 13.95
N ALA A 281 12.07 16.35 14.03
CA ALA A 281 11.17 16.94 15.02
C ALA A 281 11.65 16.66 16.46
N HIS A 282 12.12 15.44 16.72
CA HIS A 282 12.64 15.07 18.05
C HIS A 282 13.89 15.88 18.42
N ALA A 283 14.82 16.05 17.49
CA ALA A 283 16.04 16.83 17.72
C ALA A 283 15.71 18.28 18.11
N ILE A 284 14.74 18.91 17.44
CA ILE A 284 14.29 20.27 17.78
C ILE A 284 13.57 20.29 19.14
N PHE A 285 12.77 19.27 19.45
CA PHE A 285 12.15 19.13 20.77
C PHE A 285 13.18 19.12 21.89
N LEU A 286 14.24 18.30 21.76
CA LEU A 286 15.31 18.16 22.75
C LEU A 286 16.16 19.41 22.92
N LYS A 287 16.36 20.21 21.86
CA LYS A 287 17.01 21.53 21.94
C LYS A 287 16.23 22.53 22.79
N GLY A 288 14.95 22.26 23.05
CA GLY A 288 14.05 23.13 23.79
C GLY A 288 13.12 23.91 22.86
N TRP A 289 12.18 23.20 22.23
CA TRP A 289 11.29 23.71 21.17
C TRP A 289 10.64 25.07 21.45
N LYS A 290 10.30 25.40 22.71
CA LYS A 290 9.72 26.71 23.07
C LYS A 290 10.65 27.88 22.73
N LYS A 291 11.97 27.67 22.84
CA LYS A 291 13.00 28.66 22.46
C LYS A 291 13.32 28.61 20.96
N HIS A 292 12.95 27.51 20.29
CA HIS A 292 13.20 27.21 18.89
C HIS A 292 11.88 27.09 18.11
N PHE A 293 10.89 27.92 18.44
CA PHE A 293 9.52 27.71 17.97
C PHE A 293 9.40 27.79 16.45
N ALA A 294 10.15 28.70 15.81
CA ALA A 294 10.20 28.83 14.35
C ALA A 294 10.80 27.61 13.63
N GLU A 295 11.65 26.82 14.31
CA GLU A 295 12.11 25.53 13.80
C GLU A 295 11.06 24.45 14.08
N TRP A 296 10.47 24.47 15.28
CA TRP A 296 9.50 23.49 15.74
C TRP A 296 8.22 23.48 14.90
N GLU A 297 7.65 24.65 14.59
CA GLU A 297 6.38 24.77 13.85
C GLU A 297 6.45 24.23 12.41
N LYS A 298 7.65 23.92 11.92
CA LYS A 298 7.92 23.32 10.60
C LYS A 298 7.97 21.80 10.61
N VAL A 299 8.12 21.19 11.78
CA VAL A 299 8.37 19.74 11.92
C VAL A 299 7.47 19.05 12.94
N GLY A 300 6.94 19.77 13.92
CA GLY A 300 6.16 19.23 15.02
C GLY A 300 5.01 20.15 15.42
N SER A 301 4.00 19.57 16.06
CA SER A 301 2.79 20.30 16.48
C SER A 301 2.21 19.83 17.83
N ASP A 302 2.83 18.85 18.49
CA ASP A 302 2.40 18.32 19.78
C ASP A 302 3.57 17.70 20.58
N TYR A 303 3.30 17.17 21.77
CA TYR A 303 4.30 16.59 22.64
C TYR A 303 4.73 15.17 22.18
N PRO A 304 5.88 14.64 22.68
CA PRO A 304 6.38 13.31 22.31
C PRO A 304 5.37 12.17 22.53
N PHE A 305 4.57 12.24 23.60
CA PHE A 305 3.53 11.23 23.87
C PHE A 305 2.41 11.20 22.81
N HIS A 306 2.34 12.25 21.98
CA HIS A 306 1.51 12.36 20.78
C HIS A 306 2.31 12.29 19.48
N TYR A 307 3.44 11.56 19.49
CA TYR A 307 4.34 11.44 18.34
C TYR A 307 4.77 12.80 17.77
N LEU A 308 5.05 13.75 18.66
CA LEU A 308 5.49 15.11 18.35
C LEU A 308 4.47 15.93 17.55
N GLY A 309 3.25 15.41 17.33
CA GLY A 309 2.35 15.96 16.32
C GLY A 309 2.98 15.95 14.92
N SER A 310 3.91 15.03 14.63
CA SER A 310 4.63 14.98 13.36
C SER A 310 3.75 14.37 12.27
N VAL A 311 3.59 15.11 11.17
CA VAL A 311 2.89 14.64 9.97
C VAL A 311 3.56 13.39 9.40
N LYS A 312 4.89 13.40 9.25
CA LYS A 312 5.69 12.24 8.78
C LYS A 312 5.40 11.00 9.61
N THR A 313 5.35 11.16 10.93
CA THR A 313 5.14 10.02 11.84
C THR A 313 3.72 9.48 11.74
N TYR A 314 2.68 10.32 11.82
CA TYR A 314 1.28 9.87 11.71
C TYR A 314 0.97 9.28 10.33
N TYR A 315 1.44 9.91 9.26
CA TYR A 315 1.25 9.42 7.89
C TYR A 315 1.98 8.09 7.67
N GLY A 316 3.22 7.98 8.15
CA GLY A 316 4.02 6.75 8.09
C GLY A 316 3.38 5.60 8.87
N ILE A 317 2.91 5.86 10.10
CA ILE A 317 2.18 4.89 10.92
C ILE A 317 0.93 4.40 10.19
N GLY A 318 0.14 5.32 9.62
CA GLY A 318 -1.04 4.98 8.82
C GLY A 318 -0.71 4.06 7.65
N THR A 319 0.30 4.43 6.87
CA THR A 319 0.81 3.62 5.74
C THR A 319 1.27 2.24 6.21
N GLY A 320 1.98 2.16 7.34
CA GLY A 320 2.43 0.90 7.93
C GLY A 320 1.27 0.00 8.37
N PHE A 321 0.23 0.57 8.98
CA PHE A 321 -1.00 -0.15 9.31
C PHE A 321 -1.72 -0.64 8.06
N GLY A 322 -1.78 0.18 7.00
CA GLY A 322 -2.39 -0.19 5.72
C GLY A 322 -1.67 -1.39 5.10
N LYS A 323 -0.35 -1.33 4.98
CA LYS A 323 0.47 -2.44 4.45
C LYS A 323 0.29 -3.73 5.22
N ALA A 324 0.41 -3.69 6.56
CA ALA A 324 0.21 -4.87 7.40
C ALA A 324 -1.22 -5.43 7.29
N MET A 325 -2.23 -4.56 7.15
CA MET A 325 -3.61 -4.99 6.94
C MET A 325 -3.78 -5.71 5.60
N LEU A 326 -3.20 -5.16 4.53
CA LEU A 326 -3.22 -5.80 3.21
C LEU A 326 -2.48 -7.13 3.23
N GLU A 327 -1.32 -7.23 3.89
CA GLU A 327 -0.60 -8.49 4.08
C GLU A 327 -1.45 -9.56 4.80
N LEU A 328 -2.28 -9.18 5.78
CA LEU A 328 -3.20 -10.12 6.44
C LEU A 328 -4.41 -10.51 5.59
N ILE A 329 -4.83 -9.64 4.65
CA ILE A 329 -5.95 -9.89 3.76
C ILE A 329 -5.50 -10.75 2.58
N ASP A 330 -4.37 -10.39 1.96
CA ASP A 330 -3.77 -11.06 0.82
C ASP A 330 -3.08 -12.36 1.26
N GLY A 331 -2.46 -12.39 2.45
CA GLY A 331 -1.83 -13.57 3.07
C GLY A 331 -2.80 -14.63 3.60
N LYS A 332 -4.09 -14.54 3.25
CA LYS A 332 -5.06 -15.65 3.36
C LYS A 332 -4.93 -16.67 2.24
N GLU A 333 -4.00 -16.47 1.30
CA GLU A 333 -3.53 -17.51 0.39
C GLU A 333 -2.20 -18.08 0.91
N GLU A 334 -2.07 -19.41 0.91
CA GLU A 334 -0.87 -20.11 1.35
C GLU A 334 0.39 -19.52 0.68
N PRO A 335 1.57 -19.57 1.34
CA PRO A 335 2.81 -19.14 0.71
C PRO A 335 2.98 -19.96 -0.58
N THR A 336 2.78 -19.32 -1.72
CA THR A 336 3.23 -19.85 -3.00
C THR A 336 4.73 -20.02 -2.87
N THR A 337 5.21 -21.26 -2.73
CA THR A 337 6.63 -21.57 -2.80
C THR A 337 7.09 -21.23 -4.21
N PHE A 338 7.62 -20.03 -4.39
CA PHE A 338 8.26 -19.63 -5.64
C PHE A 338 9.56 -20.41 -5.78
N PHE A 339 9.89 -20.85 -7.00
CA PHE A 339 11.16 -21.51 -7.26
C PHE A 339 12.32 -20.54 -7.07
N ASP A 340 13.52 -21.02 -6.78
CA ASP A 340 14.73 -20.20 -6.80
C ASP A 340 15.35 -20.20 -8.20
N PRO A 341 15.39 -19.06 -8.92
CA PRO A 341 15.93 -19.03 -10.28
C PRO A 341 17.44 -19.26 -10.29
N ILE A 342 17.93 -19.75 -11.43
CA ILE A 342 19.36 -19.89 -11.71
C ILE A 342 19.77 -18.84 -12.74
N ASP A 343 20.74 -18.00 -12.36
CA ASP A 343 21.28 -16.98 -13.27
C ASP A 343 22.08 -17.63 -14.42
N ARG A 344 21.83 -17.14 -15.63
CA ARG A 344 22.55 -17.47 -16.86
C ARG A 344 22.94 -16.19 -17.58
N ASN A 345 24.14 -16.18 -18.16
CA ASN A 345 24.52 -15.12 -19.09
C ASN A 345 24.03 -15.49 -20.49
N VAL A 346 23.21 -14.63 -21.11
CA VAL A 346 22.76 -14.79 -22.49
C VAL A 346 23.06 -13.49 -23.23
N GLU A 347 24.02 -13.52 -24.16
CA GLU A 347 24.42 -12.36 -24.98
C GLU A 347 24.85 -11.12 -24.18
N GLY A 348 25.32 -11.31 -22.95
CA GLY A 348 25.72 -10.23 -22.04
C GLY A 348 24.64 -9.76 -21.06
N TRP A 349 23.43 -10.29 -21.13
CA TRP A 349 22.37 -10.07 -20.13
C TRP A 349 22.40 -11.13 -19.03
N THR A 350 22.05 -10.73 -17.81
CA THR A 350 21.69 -11.65 -16.74
C THR A 350 20.24 -12.10 -16.93
N VAL A 351 20.06 -13.39 -17.24
CA VAL A 351 18.74 -14.04 -17.34
C VAL A 351 18.56 -14.96 -16.14
N ARG A 352 17.54 -14.70 -15.33
CA ARG A 352 17.10 -15.53 -14.20
C ARG A 352 16.17 -16.61 -14.72
N VAL A 353 16.61 -17.86 -14.70
CA VAL A 353 15.92 -18.97 -15.37
C VAL A 353 15.28 -19.91 -14.35
N ASP A 354 14.02 -20.29 -14.58
CA ASP A 354 13.37 -21.41 -13.90
C ASP A 354 14.23 -22.69 -13.99
N PRO A 355 14.62 -23.30 -12.85
CA PRO A 355 15.44 -24.51 -12.84
C PRO A 355 14.89 -25.66 -13.68
N ALA A 356 13.56 -25.74 -13.84
CA ALA A 356 12.92 -26.78 -14.66
C ALA A 356 13.32 -26.70 -16.14
N LEU A 357 13.72 -25.52 -16.64
CA LEU A 357 14.21 -25.32 -18.01
C LEU A 357 15.68 -25.73 -18.18
N LEU A 358 16.42 -25.93 -17.10
CA LEU A 358 17.86 -26.24 -17.15
C LEU A 358 18.14 -27.71 -16.94
N GLU A 359 17.30 -28.40 -16.17
CA GLU A 359 17.48 -29.79 -15.79
C GLU A 359 16.12 -30.53 -15.75
N GLY A 360 16.14 -31.85 -15.86
CA GLY A 360 14.92 -32.67 -15.80
C GLY A 360 14.11 -32.69 -17.09
N GLU A 361 12.79 -32.84 -16.96
CA GLU A 361 11.86 -33.11 -18.07
C GLU A 361 11.82 -32.00 -19.13
N TYR A 362 11.95 -30.73 -18.73
CA TYR A 362 11.78 -29.58 -19.63
C TYR A 362 13.11 -28.99 -20.12
N ARG A 363 14.23 -29.69 -19.92
CA ARG A 363 15.56 -29.22 -20.35
C ARG A 363 15.61 -28.91 -21.86
N GLU A 364 15.04 -29.77 -22.71
CA GLU A 364 15.07 -29.56 -24.17
C GLU A 364 14.23 -28.34 -24.59
N GLU A 365 13.10 -28.09 -23.91
CA GLU A 365 12.30 -26.88 -24.09
C GLU A 365 13.10 -25.63 -23.69
N GLY A 366 13.78 -25.68 -22.55
CA GLY A 366 14.62 -24.59 -22.07
C GLY A 366 15.81 -24.29 -22.97
N GLU A 367 16.47 -25.31 -23.52
CA GLU A 367 17.55 -25.14 -24.50
C GLU A 367 17.06 -24.39 -25.75
N LEU A 368 15.87 -24.74 -26.26
CA LEU A 368 15.26 -24.05 -27.40
C LEU A 368 14.83 -22.61 -27.04
N ALA A 369 14.24 -22.41 -25.87
CA ALA A 369 13.81 -21.10 -25.41
C ALA A 369 14.99 -20.15 -25.19
N LEU A 370 16.07 -20.60 -24.55
CA LEU A 370 17.29 -19.83 -24.36
C LEU A 370 17.98 -19.51 -25.69
N LYS A 371 17.99 -20.44 -26.64
CA LYS A 371 18.50 -20.20 -28.00
C LYS A 371 17.66 -19.14 -28.75
N ALA A 372 16.34 -19.18 -28.62
CA ALA A 372 15.45 -18.19 -29.20
C ALA A 372 15.59 -16.82 -28.54
N LEU A 373 15.70 -16.76 -27.21
CA LEU A 373 15.99 -15.54 -26.46
C LEU A 373 17.34 -14.94 -26.88
N ALA A 374 18.39 -15.77 -27.01
CA ALA A 374 19.67 -15.33 -27.53
C ALA A 374 19.54 -14.70 -28.92
N ASN A 375 18.68 -15.23 -29.81
CA ASN A 375 18.43 -14.61 -31.10
C ASN A 375 17.79 -13.20 -30.98
N HIS A 376 16.79 -13.03 -30.11
CA HIS A 376 16.22 -11.70 -29.85
C HIS A 376 17.30 -10.73 -29.35
N LEU A 377 18.11 -11.14 -28.37
CA LEU A 377 19.15 -10.30 -27.77
C LEU A 377 20.32 -10.00 -28.71
N GLN A 378 20.68 -10.93 -29.60
CA GLN A 378 21.64 -10.69 -30.69
C GLN A 378 21.11 -9.62 -31.65
N ARG A 379 19.84 -9.70 -32.06
CA ARG A 379 19.24 -8.68 -32.94
C ARG A 379 19.30 -7.29 -32.28
N ILE A 380 19.01 -7.19 -30.99
CA ILE A 380 19.13 -5.96 -30.21
C ILE A 380 20.59 -5.48 -30.17
N THR A 381 21.54 -6.38 -29.91
CA THR A 381 22.98 -6.09 -29.91
C THR A 381 23.45 -5.44 -31.21
N TRP A 382 22.91 -5.83 -32.36
CA TRP A 382 23.34 -5.30 -33.65
C TRP A 382 22.68 -3.96 -34.03
N ILE A 383 21.51 -3.63 -33.48
CA ILE A 383 20.74 -2.43 -33.85
C ILE A 383 20.88 -1.28 -32.85
N VAL A 384 21.24 -1.57 -31.59
CA VAL A 384 21.40 -0.55 -30.54
C VAL A 384 22.87 -0.10 -30.49
N PRO A 385 23.16 1.23 -30.44
CA PRO A 385 24.53 1.70 -30.27
C PRO A 385 25.15 1.23 -28.94
N GLU A 386 26.46 0.97 -28.95
CA GLU A 386 27.16 0.30 -27.82
C GLU A 386 26.96 0.99 -26.47
N GLN A 387 26.89 2.33 -26.44
CA GLN A 387 26.69 3.09 -25.19
C GLN A 387 25.34 2.75 -24.54
N GLN A 388 24.25 2.76 -25.31
CA GLN A 388 22.91 2.41 -24.84
C GLN A 388 22.82 0.91 -24.57
N LEU A 389 23.44 0.09 -25.42
CA LEU A 389 23.48 -1.37 -25.25
C LEU A 389 24.12 -1.77 -23.91
N ALA A 390 25.16 -1.07 -23.47
CA ALA A 390 25.80 -1.29 -22.18
C ALA A 390 24.86 -1.01 -20.99
N GLU A 391 23.94 -0.04 -21.11
CA GLU A 391 22.90 0.21 -20.10
C GLU A 391 21.80 -0.85 -20.16
N LEU A 392 21.36 -1.24 -21.37
CA LEU A 392 20.34 -2.28 -21.53
C LEU A 392 20.79 -3.64 -20.97
N ARG A 393 22.08 -3.99 -21.09
CA ARG A 393 22.65 -5.23 -20.52
C ARG A 393 22.61 -5.29 -18.99
N LYS A 394 22.45 -4.16 -18.30
CA LYS A 394 22.27 -4.12 -16.84
C LYS A 394 20.85 -4.49 -16.42
N LEU A 395 19.88 -4.43 -17.33
CA LEU A 395 18.47 -4.69 -17.05
C LEU A 395 18.25 -6.22 -16.99
N PRO A 396 17.78 -6.76 -15.86
CA PRO A 396 17.67 -8.20 -15.70
C PRO A 396 16.42 -8.74 -16.41
N ILE A 397 16.56 -9.96 -16.95
CA ILE A 397 15.46 -10.70 -17.59
C ILE A 397 15.13 -11.90 -16.70
N TRP A 398 13.85 -12.25 -16.59
CA TRP A 398 13.35 -13.41 -15.88
C TRP A 398 12.59 -14.32 -16.85
N LEU A 399 12.96 -15.59 -16.89
CA LEU A 399 12.42 -16.59 -17.80
C LEU A 399 11.82 -17.76 -17.01
N GLU A 400 10.52 -17.96 -17.15
CA GLU A 400 9.80 -19.08 -16.55
C GLU A 400 9.42 -20.12 -17.59
N ARG A 401 9.28 -21.39 -17.18
CA ARG A 401 8.70 -22.41 -18.06
C ARG A 401 7.26 -22.05 -18.37
N GLU A 402 6.46 -21.90 -17.32
CA GLU A 402 5.03 -21.59 -17.40
C GLU A 402 4.55 -21.00 -16.07
N HIS A 403 4.31 -19.69 -16.07
CA HIS A 403 3.80 -18.98 -14.92
C HIS A 403 2.30 -19.31 -14.69
N PRO A 404 1.82 -19.50 -13.45
CA PRO A 404 0.46 -19.98 -13.17
C PRO A 404 -0.68 -19.10 -13.72
N THR A 405 -0.49 -17.79 -13.75
CA THR A 405 -1.55 -16.81 -14.07
C THR A 405 -1.15 -15.76 -15.12
N LEU A 406 0.09 -15.29 -15.11
CA LEU A 406 0.65 -14.39 -16.13
C LEU A 406 0.97 -15.12 -17.43
N GLY A 407 0.63 -14.52 -18.57
CA GLY A 407 0.85 -15.12 -19.89
C GLY A 407 1.62 -14.28 -20.90
N ASN A 408 1.49 -12.95 -20.87
CA ASN A 408 2.19 -12.08 -21.82
C ASN A 408 3.58 -11.71 -21.28
N MET A 409 4.55 -11.55 -22.19
CA MET A 409 5.81 -10.89 -21.85
C MET A 409 5.49 -9.48 -21.36
N GLN A 410 6.14 -9.05 -20.28
CA GLN A 410 5.85 -7.77 -19.62
C GLN A 410 6.98 -7.37 -18.67
N TYR A 411 7.14 -6.07 -18.47
CA TYR A 411 8.02 -5.50 -17.45
C TYR A 411 7.27 -5.23 -16.12
N HIS A 412 7.90 -5.51 -14.98
CA HIS A 412 7.32 -5.27 -13.65
C HIS A 412 8.00 -4.10 -12.93
N PRO A 413 7.41 -2.88 -12.90
CA PRO A 413 8.09 -1.70 -12.37
C PRO A 413 8.17 -1.67 -10.84
N ALA A 414 7.27 -2.36 -10.14
CA ALA A 414 7.17 -2.27 -8.70
C ALA A 414 6.76 -3.58 -8.03
N ARG A 415 7.28 -3.78 -6.82
CA ARG A 415 6.98 -4.94 -5.97
C ARG A 415 5.52 -5.00 -5.52
N GLY A 416 4.86 -3.85 -5.33
CA GLY A 416 3.53 -3.78 -4.71
C GLY A 416 2.46 -4.56 -5.46
N TRP A 417 2.39 -4.38 -6.78
CA TRP A 417 1.42 -5.08 -7.63
C TRP A 417 1.63 -6.60 -7.63
N LEU A 418 2.89 -7.05 -7.70
CA LEU A 418 3.26 -8.47 -7.65
C LEU A 418 2.76 -9.14 -6.37
N VAL A 419 3.00 -8.51 -5.22
CA VAL A 419 2.52 -9.03 -3.92
C VAL A 419 0.99 -9.08 -3.89
N ALA A 420 0.32 -8.01 -4.35
CA ALA A 420 -1.14 -7.90 -4.33
C ALA A 420 -1.86 -8.94 -5.23
N HIS A 421 -1.15 -9.55 -6.17
CA HIS A 421 -1.69 -10.54 -7.12
C HIS A 421 -1.06 -11.93 -6.94
N GLY A 422 -0.35 -12.18 -5.83
CA GLY A 422 0.22 -13.49 -5.51
C GLY A 422 1.36 -13.92 -6.44
N HIS A 423 2.08 -12.98 -7.03
CA HIS A 423 3.24 -13.25 -7.89
C HIS A 423 4.55 -13.12 -7.13
N ASP A 424 5.62 -13.72 -7.66
CA ASP A 424 6.94 -13.65 -7.03
C ASP A 424 7.40 -12.18 -6.95
N PRO A 425 7.54 -11.62 -5.74
CA PRO A 425 7.85 -10.21 -5.60
C PRO A 425 9.32 -9.88 -5.92
N ARG A 426 10.15 -10.89 -6.24
CA ARG A 426 11.50 -10.75 -6.81
C ARG A 426 11.49 -10.41 -8.30
N LEU A 427 10.34 -10.54 -8.99
CA LEU A 427 10.16 -10.11 -10.38
C LEU A 427 10.25 -8.58 -10.54
N ALA A 428 10.14 -7.81 -9.46
CA ALA A 428 10.22 -6.36 -9.52
C ALA A 428 11.53 -5.90 -10.21
N LYS A 429 11.39 -4.93 -11.12
CA LYS A 429 12.45 -4.40 -11.98
C LYS A 429 13.02 -5.38 -13.02
N HIS A 430 12.31 -6.48 -13.32
CA HIS A 430 12.70 -7.43 -14.37
C HIS A 430 11.79 -7.35 -15.59
N VAL A 431 12.37 -7.56 -16.77
CA VAL A 431 11.62 -8.01 -17.95
C VAL A 431 11.25 -9.46 -17.71
N HIS A 432 9.96 -9.78 -17.69
CA HIS A 432 9.46 -11.11 -17.39
C HIS A 432 8.92 -11.77 -18.66
N ILE A 433 9.43 -12.97 -18.94
CA ILE A 433 8.94 -13.91 -19.95
C ILE A 433 8.24 -15.06 -19.19
N PRO A 434 6.91 -15.00 -19.00
CA PRO A 434 6.22 -15.95 -18.12
C PRO A 434 6.08 -17.35 -18.72
N ARG A 435 6.31 -17.50 -20.04
CA ARG A 435 6.17 -18.79 -20.74
C ARG A 435 7.29 -18.96 -21.75
N ALA A 436 8.19 -19.90 -21.49
CA ALA A 436 9.31 -20.22 -22.38
C ALA A 436 8.85 -20.60 -23.80
N ALA A 437 7.73 -21.30 -23.92
CA ALA A 437 7.16 -21.68 -25.21
C ALA A 437 6.83 -20.49 -26.13
N ASP A 438 6.53 -19.30 -25.59
CA ASP A 438 6.22 -18.11 -26.40
C ASP A 438 7.44 -17.62 -27.20
N LEU A 439 8.66 -17.87 -26.72
CA LEU A 439 9.91 -17.56 -27.43
C LEU A 439 10.13 -18.44 -28.66
N THR A 440 9.45 -19.58 -28.78
CA THR A 440 9.57 -20.47 -29.95
C THR A 440 8.30 -20.49 -30.81
N SER A 441 7.25 -19.80 -30.35
CA SER A 441 5.96 -19.70 -31.02
C SER A 441 6.05 -18.91 -32.32
N ARG A 442 5.79 -19.58 -33.46
CA ARG A 442 5.73 -18.93 -34.78
C ARG A 442 4.75 -17.75 -34.82
N ARG A 443 3.64 -17.86 -34.09
CA ARG A 443 2.64 -16.79 -34.01
C ARG A 443 3.22 -15.56 -33.33
N THR A 444 3.94 -15.72 -32.22
CA THR A 444 4.57 -14.62 -31.49
C THR A 444 5.61 -13.92 -32.36
N TRP A 445 6.47 -14.69 -33.04
CA TRP A 445 7.47 -14.14 -33.96
C TRP A 445 6.89 -13.39 -35.15
N ALA A 446 5.75 -13.83 -35.67
CA ALA A 446 5.08 -13.15 -36.78
C ALA A 446 4.27 -11.92 -36.32
N LYS A 447 3.76 -11.94 -35.08
CA LYS A 447 3.00 -10.83 -34.50
C LYS A 447 3.93 -9.70 -34.05
N HIS A 448 4.88 -10.03 -33.19
CA HIS A 448 5.61 -9.06 -32.36
C HIS A 448 7.11 -9.41 -32.33
N PRO A 449 7.82 -9.23 -33.47
CA PRO A 449 9.18 -9.73 -33.66
C PRO A 449 10.23 -9.06 -32.76
N TYR A 450 9.90 -7.92 -32.13
CA TYR A 450 10.74 -7.13 -31.23
C TYR A 450 10.15 -6.99 -29.82
N VAL A 451 9.23 -7.87 -29.40
CA VAL A 451 8.63 -7.84 -28.05
C VAL A 451 9.66 -7.80 -26.91
N VAL A 452 10.80 -8.48 -27.02
CA VAL A 452 11.86 -8.40 -25.98
C VAL A 452 12.48 -6.99 -25.91
N LEU A 453 12.61 -6.30 -27.05
CA LEU A 453 13.06 -4.91 -27.09
C LEU A 453 11.99 -3.98 -26.50
N HIS A 454 10.71 -4.24 -26.77
CA HIS A 454 9.58 -3.52 -26.16
C HIS A 454 9.68 -3.53 -24.63
N GLU A 455 9.82 -4.72 -24.04
CA GLU A 455 9.91 -4.83 -22.58
C GLU A 455 11.19 -4.23 -22.02
N LEU A 456 12.31 -4.32 -22.75
CA LEU A 456 13.55 -3.64 -22.38
C LEU A 456 13.42 -2.11 -22.47
N ALA A 457 12.61 -1.58 -23.38
CA ALA A 457 12.30 -0.16 -23.45
C ALA A 457 11.48 0.29 -22.23
N HIS A 458 10.48 -0.48 -21.79
CA HIS A 458 9.80 -0.23 -20.51
C HIS A 458 10.78 -0.24 -19.33
N ALA A 459 11.64 -1.26 -19.28
CA ALA A 459 12.62 -1.41 -18.21
C ALA A 459 13.63 -0.25 -18.17
N TRP A 460 14.08 0.22 -19.33
CA TRP A 460 14.98 1.37 -19.45
C TRP A 460 14.28 2.67 -19.11
N HIS A 461 13.04 2.87 -19.57
CA HIS A 461 12.26 4.07 -19.28
C HIS A 461 12.02 4.21 -17.77
N ASP A 462 11.70 3.13 -17.06
CA ASP A 462 11.57 3.14 -15.59
C ASP A 462 12.91 3.40 -14.87
N GLN A 463 13.95 2.64 -15.23
CA GLN A 463 15.21 2.60 -14.46
C GLN A 463 16.25 3.63 -14.90
N GLY A 464 16.05 4.26 -16.05
CA GLY A 464 16.87 5.32 -16.62
C GLY A 464 16.27 6.70 -16.33
N PRO A 465 15.58 7.32 -17.32
CA PRO A 465 15.03 8.67 -17.15
C PRO A 465 13.81 8.73 -16.20
N GLY A 466 13.14 7.60 -15.96
CA GLY A 466 11.91 7.51 -15.17
C GLY A 466 10.65 7.69 -16.02
N PHE A 467 9.55 7.01 -15.64
CA PHE A 467 8.27 7.08 -16.38
C PHE A 467 7.61 8.46 -16.43
N ASP A 468 8.07 9.40 -15.59
CA ASP A 468 7.63 10.79 -15.57
C ASP A 468 8.59 11.72 -16.34
N ASP A 469 9.45 11.18 -17.21
CA ASP A 469 10.34 11.99 -18.03
C ASP A 469 9.53 13.07 -18.79
N PRO A 470 9.84 14.36 -18.59
CA PRO A 470 9.01 15.44 -19.10
C PRO A 470 9.05 15.53 -20.62
N LYS A 471 10.11 15.07 -21.29
CA LYS A 471 10.20 15.11 -22.75
C LYS A 471 9.32 14.03 -23.38
N ILE A 472 9.41 12.80 -22.86
CA ILE A 472 8.59 11.68 -23.34
C ILE A 472 7.11 11.95 -23.09
N LYS A 473 6.77 12.43 -21.88
CA LYS A 473 5.39 12.76 -21.52
C LYS A 473 4.82 13.88 -22.41
N ALA A 474 5.57 14.95 -22.64
CA ALA A 474 5.13 16.05 -23.51
C ALA A 474 4.95 15.59 -24.97
N ALA A 475 5.85 14.73 -25.47
CA ALA A 475 5.73 14.18 -26.82
C ALA A 475 4.46 13.32 -26.96
N TRP A 476 4.18 12.47 -25.98
CA TRP A 476 2.96 11.65 -25.92
C TRP A 476 1.68 12.50 -25.85
N GLU A 477 1.63 13.47 -24.93
CA GLU A 477 0.48 14.37 -24.77
C GLU A 477 0.18 15.12 -26.08
N GLN A 478 1.21 15.60 -26.78
CA GLN A 478 1.04 16.27 -28.06
C GLN A 478 0.61 15.31 -29.17
N ALA A 479 1.16 14.10 -29.24
CA ALA A 479 0.76 13.09 -30.22
C ALA A 479 -0.70 12.66 -30.02
N ALA A 480 -1.16 12.54 -28.77
CA ALA A 480 -2.55 12.29 -28.43
C ALA A 480 -3.46 13.46 -28.82
N ALA A 481 -3.04 14.70 -28.52
CA ALA A 481 -3.79 15.90 -28.87
C ALA A 481 -3.95 16.09 -30.39
N ASP A 482 -2.91 15.76 -31.17
CA ASP A 482 -2.94 15.83 -32.63
C ASP A 482 -3.75 14.69 -33.26
N GLY A 483 -4.08 13.65 -32.49
CA GLY A 483 -4.87 12.51 -32.95
C GLY A 483 -4.17 11.61 -33.97
N ILE A 484 -2.84 11.73 -34.14
CA ILE A 484 -2.08 11.01 -35.18
C ILE A 484 -2.09 9.49 -35.00
N TYR A 485 -2.45 9.01 -33.81
CA TYR A 485 -2.49 7.59 -33.45
C TYR A 485 -3.90 7.02 -33.22
N GLU A 486 -4.95 7.81 -33.45
CA GLU A 486 -6.33 7.38 -33.19
C GLU A 486 -6.82 6.28 -34.16
N GLU A 487 -6.26 6.24 -35.37
CA GLU A 487 -6.56 5.18 -36.35
C GLU A 487 -5.33 4.86 -37.21
N VAL A 488 -4.63 3.76 -36.87
CA VAL A 488 -3.41 3.28 -37.55
C VAL A 488 -3.55 1.82 -37.97
N LEU A 489 -2.69 1.36 -38.87
CA LEU A 489 -2.65 -0.06 -39.25
C LEU A 489 -2.03 -0.91 -38.13
N LEU A 490 -2.67 -2.01 -37.80
CA LEU A 490 -2.09 -3.13 -37.04
C LEU A 490 -1.35 -4.06 -38.01
N HIS A 491 -0.42 -4.88 -37.54
CA HIS A 491 0.32 -5.89 -38.33
C HIS A 491 -0.59 -6.85 -39.11
N THR A 492 -1.87 -6.97 -38.73
CA THR A 492 -2.89 -7.74 -39.43
C THR A 492 -3.50 -7.03 -40.66
N GLY A 493 -3.15 -5.76 -40.90
CA GLY A 493 -3.74 -4.88 -41.90
C GLY A 493 -5.05 -4.21 -41.46
N LYS A 494 -5.55 -4.49 -40.25
CA LYS A 494 -6.73 -3.81 -39.69
C LYS A 494 -6.38 -2.42 -39.18
N LYS A 495 -7.29 -1.47 -39.33
CA LYS A 495 -7.18 -0.16 -38.69
C LYS A 495 -7.69 -0.22 -37.26
N VAL A 496 -6.90 0.27 -36.31
CA VAL A 496 -7.17 0.28 -34.87
C VAL A 496 -6.60 1.54 -34.24
N ARG A 497 -7.06 1.87 -33.03
CA ARG A 497 -6.40 2.86 -32.19
C ARG A 497 -5.04 2.32 -31.75
N HIS A 498 -3.97 3.10 -31.91
CA HIS A 498 -2.62 2.65 -31.59
C HIS A 498 -2.49 2.35 -30.09
N TYR A 499 -1.80 1.27 -29.75
CA TYR A 499 -1.62 0.86 -28.35
C TYR A 499 -0.85 1.89 -27.50
N GLY A 500 0.17 2.54 -28.07
CA GLY A 500 0.88 3.67 -27.46
C GLY A 500 0.02 4.86 -26.98
N LEU A 501 -1.26 4.99 -27.37
CA LEU A 501 -2.14 6.00 -26.77
C LEU A 501 -2.62 5.65 -25.36
N THR A 502 -2.32 4.45 -24.86
CA THR A 502 -2.71 4.02 -23.51
C THR A 502 -2.04 4.89 -22.44
N ASN A 503 -0.74 5.15 -22.57
CA ASN A 503 0.05 6.02 -21.70
C ASN A 503 1.41 6.31 -22.35
N GLN A 504 2.19 7.21 -21.75
CA GLN A 504 3.51 7.61 -22.23
C GLN A 504 4.55 6.47 -22.20
N MET A 505 4.34 5.43 -21.39
CA MET A 505 5.24 4.27 -21.30
C MET A 505 5.09 3.40 -22.54
N GLU A 506 3.85 3.04 -22.89
CA GLU A 506 3.54 2.28 -24.12
C GLU A 506 3.92 3.07 -25.35
N TYR A 507 3.65 4.37 -25.37
CA TYR A 507 4.09 5.26 -26.45
C TYR A 507 5.60 5.18 -26.69
N PHE A 508 6.40 5.21 -25.61
CA PHE A 508 7.85 5.10 -25.67
C PHE A 508 8.30 3.73 -26.18
N ALA A 509 7.74 2.63 -25.65
CA ALA A 509 8.12 1.27 -26.00
C ALA A 509 7.79 0.94 -27.47
N GLU A 510 6.56 1.23 -27.90
CA GLU A 510 6.11 1.04 -29.28
C GLU A 510 6.95 1.85 -30.29
N SER A 511 7.22 3.12 -29.97
CA SER A 511 8.04 3.98 -30.83
C SER A 511 9.50 3.50 -30.89
N THR A 512 10.01 2.92 -29.80
CA THR A 512 11.35 2.32 -29.76
C THR A 512 11.45 1.12 -30.69
N GLU A 513 10.41 0.26 -30.73
CA GLU A 513 10.34 -0.84 -31.69
C GLU A 513 10.36 -0.35 -33.13
N ALA A 514 9.54 0.67 -33.45
CA ALA A 514 9.53 1.26 -34.78
C ALA A 514 10.88 1.87 -35.16
N TYR A 515 11.53 2.57 -34.22
CA TYR A 515 12.78 3.28 -34.45
C TYR A 515 13.99 2.36 -34.67
N LEU A 516 14.12 1.28 -33.89
CA LEU A 516 15.28 0.38 -33.95
C LEU A 516 15.02 -0.90 -34.77
N GLY A 517 13.76 -1.33 -34.87
CA GLY A 517 13.37 -2.62 -35.41
C GLY A 517 12.09 -2.55 -36.25
N VAL A 518 11.12 -3.37 -35.88
CA VAL A 518 9.81 -3.46 -36.53
C VAL A 518 8.73 -3.54 -35.47
N ASN A 519 7.81 -2.58 -35.48
CA ASN A 519 6.67 -2.54 -34.57
C ASN A 519 5.48 -3.38 -35.11
N ASP A 520 4.52 -3.74 -34.24
CA ASP A 520 3.28 -4.41 -34.65
C ASP A 520 2.10 -3.45 -34.89
N PHE A 521 2.26 -2.17 -34.58
CA PHE A 521 1.38 -1.06 -35.01
C PHE A 521 2.14 -0.07 -35.90
N TYR A 522 1.45 0.53 -36.88
CA TYR A 522 2.01 1.61 -37.68
C TYR A 522 2.21 2.87 -36.82
N PRO A 523 3.38 3.53 -36.87
CA PRO A 523 4.52 3.29 -37.74
C PRO A 523 5.26 1.98 -37.48
N PHE A 524 5.42 1.15 -38.52
CA PHE A 524 6.04 -0.17 -38.38
C PHE A 524 7.56 -0.08 -38.38
N VAL A 525 8.12 0.92 -39.06
CA VAL A 525 9.58 1.07 -39.21
C VAL A 525 10.02 2.51 -39.06
N ARG A 526 11.32 2.70 -38.87
CA ARG A 526 11.94 3.99 -38.56
C ARG A 526 11.60 5.12 -39.53
N ALA A 527 11.56 4.82 -40.84
CA ALA A 527 11.24 5.82 -41.85
C ALA A 527 9.80 6.32 -41.74
N GLU A 528 8.87 5.42 -41.42
CA GLU A 528 7.47 5.76 -41.19
C GLU A 528 7.31 6.56 -39.89
N LEU A 529 8.06 6.22 -38.84
CA LEU A 529 8.07 7.01 -37.60
C LEU A 529 8.57 8.43 -37.86
N ALA A 530 9.61 8.61 -38.67
CA ALA A 530 10.14 9.92 -39.02
C ALA A 530 9.13 10.80 -39.77
N GLU A 531 8.28 10.19 -40.60
CA GLU A 531 7.25 10.90 -41.37
C GLU A 531 5.99 11.17 -40.53
N HIS A 532 5.52 10.17 -39.80
CA HIS A 532 4.27 10.20 -39.07
C HIS A 532 4.38 10.93 -37.73
N ASP A 533 5.50 10.77 -37.04
CA ASP A 533 5.79 11.40 -35.74
C ASP A 533 7.24 11.88 -35.65
N PRO A 534 7.59 12.95 -36.38
CA PRO A 534 8.94 13.50 -36.41
C PRO A 534 9.45 13.96 -35.03
N ARG A 535 8.56 14.24 -34.09
CA ARG A 535 8.92 14.65 -32.72
C ARG A 535 9.48 13.47 -31.94
N MET A 536 8.75 12.36 -31.94
CA MET A 536 9.22 11.15 -31.26
C MET A 536 10.47 10.60 -31.92
N TYR A 537 10.52 10.64 -33.25
CA TYR A 537 11.73 10.31 -34.00
C TYR A 537 12.94 11.13 -33.55
N ALA A 538 12.79 12.46 -33.41
CA ALA A 538 13.87 13.32 -32.96
C ALA A 538 14.28 13.01 -31.52
N LEU A 539 13.31 12.75 -30.63
CA LEU A 539 13.58 12.41 -29.24
C LEU A 539 14.36 11.10 -29.08
N LEU A 540 14.06 10.07 -29.89
CA LEU A 540 14.80 8.80 -29.90
C LEU A 540 16.17 8.88 -30.59
N ALA A 541 16.45 9.98 -31.29
CA ALA A 541 17.74 10.23 -31.92
C ALA A 541 18.74 10.96 -31.00
N GLU A 542 18.25 11.56 -29.91
CA GLU A 542 19.08 12.08 -28.80
C GLU A 542 19.69 10.93 -27.98
#